data_AF-A0A9D5VQZ1-F1
#
_entry.id   AF-A0A9D5VQZ1-F1
#
_cell.length_a   1.000
_cell.length_b   1.000
_cell.length_c   1.000
_cell.angle_alpha   90.00
_cell.angle_beta   90.00
_cell.angle_gamma   90.00
#
_symmetry.space_group_name_H-M   'P 1'
#
loop_
_entity.id
_entity.type
_entity.pdbx_description
1 polymer ?
#
loop_
_entity_poly.entity_id
_entity_poly.type
_entity_poly.pdbx_seq_one_letter_code
_entity_poly.pdbx_strand_id
1 'polypeptide(L)' 'MPIDFLSFEVEGRGVAYSGNSLYSVITRAKAKIMFFFAAVGYRYDKIALDTKDIDMNTKFDGIFAEVGCQF' A
#
# COMPACT_ATOMS: atom_id res chain seq x y z
N MET A 1 26.43 -7.80 9.36
CA MET A 1 25.85 -7.21 8.14
C MET A 1 24.44 -6.74 8.50
N PRO A 2 24.17 -5.44 8.74
CA PRO A 2 22.88 -5.04 9.29
C PRO A 2 21.97 -4.50 8.18
N ILE A 3 21.13 -5.36 7.62
CA ILE A 3 19.97 -4.96 6.80
C ILE A 3 18.73 -4.79 7.69
N ASP A 4 18.82 -5.11 8.99
CA ASP A 4 17.69 -5.02 9.94
C ASP A 4 17.22 -3.57 10.22
N PHE A 5 18.03 -2.56 9.88
CA PHE A 5 17.68 -1.15 10.07
C PHE A 5 16.63 -0.67 9.07
N LEU A 6 16.58 -1.24 7.86
CA LEU A 6 15.72 -0.76 6.78
C LEU A 6 14.98 -1.93 6.11
N SER A 7 13.66 -1.94 6.22
CA SER A 7 12.78 -2.87 5.54
C SER A 7 12.03 -2.15 4.43
N PHE A 8 11.95 -2.79 3.27
CA PHE A 8 11.14 -2.30 2.16
C PHE A 8 10.18 -3.40 1.74
N GLU A 9 8.90 -3.04 1.64
CA GLU A 9 7.79 -3.94 1.34
C GLU A 9 7.04 -3.38 0.13
N VAL A 10 6.80 -4.24 -0.84
CA VAL A 10 5.98 -3.94 -2.02
C VAL A 10 4.95 -5.04 -2.13
N GLU A 11 3.68 -4.67 -1.97
CA GLU A 11 2.54 -5.58 -2.11
C GLU A 11 1.70 -5.14 -3.31
N GLY A 12 1.62 -6.00 -4.33
CA GLY A 12 0.65 -5.87 -5.41
C GLY A 12 -0.49 -6.86 -5.20
N ARG A 13 -1.73 -6.38 -5.15
CA ARG A 13 -2.94 -7.21 -5.06
C ARG A 13 -3.79 -6.97 -6.30
N GLY A 14 -4.12 -8.03 -7.01
CA GLY A 14 -5.08 -8.02 -8.11
C GLY A 14 -6.23 -8.96 -7.77
N VAL A 15 -7.45 -8.44 -7.68
CA VAL A 15 -8.65 -9.25 -7.46
C VAL A 15 -9.52 -9.12 -8.71
N ALA A 16 -9.60 -10.21 -9.47
CA ALA A 16 -10.53 -10.33 -10.60
C ALA A 16 -11.76 -11.10 -10.11
N TYR A 17 -12.90 -10.41 -9.98
CA TYR A 17 -14.14 -11.04 -9.54
C TYR A 17 -15.24 -10.77 -10.56
N SER A 18 -15.63 -11.83 -11.29
CA SER A 18 -16.83 -11.87 -12.16
C SER A 18 -17.05 -10.63 -13.05
N GLY A 19 -16.01 -10.20 -13.77
CA GLY A 19 -16.03 -9.03 -14.68
C GLY A 19 -15.47 -7.74 -14.08
N ASN A 20 -15.22 -7.70 -12.77
CA ASN A 20 -14.72 -6.54 -12.07
C ASN A 20 -13.23 -6.69 -11.73
N SER A 21 -12.40 -5.72 -12.11
CA SER A 21 -10.95 -5.77 -11.89
C SER A 21 -10.51 -4.74 -10.86
N LEU A 22 -10.14 -5.24 -9.68
CA LEU A 22 -9.56 -4.45 -8.59
C LEU A 22 -8.04 -4.61 -8.62
N TYR A 23 -7.32 -3.51 -8.69
CA TYR A 23 -5.85 -3.49 -8.63
C TYR A 23 -5.38 -2.55 -7.53
N SER A 24 -4.71 -3.10 -6.52
CA SER A 24 -4.09 -2.34 -5.43
C SER A 24 -2.59 -2.56 -5.44
N VAL A 25 -1.83 -1.48 -5.31
CA VAL A 25 -0.37 -1.50 -5.15
C VAL A 25 -0.05 -0.70 -3.90
N ILE A 26 0.70 -1.30 -2.98
CA ILE A 26 1.12 -0.67 -1.74
C ILE A 26 2.63 -0.81 -1.66
N THR A 27 3.31 0.31 -1.47
CA THR A 27 4.75 0.36 -1.22
C THR A 27 4.99 0.96 0.16
N ARG A 28 5.90 0.37 0.93
CA ARG A 28 6.22 0.79 2.29
C ARG A 28 7.71 0.65 2.53
N ALA A 29 8.30 1.69 3.08
CA ALA A 29 9.64 1.69 3.63
C ALA A 29 9.54 1.88 5.15
N LYS A 30 10.20 1.02 5.92
CA LYS A 30 10.28 1.09 7.38
C LYS A 30 11.74 1.16 7.80
N ALA A 31 12.10 2.21 8.52
CA ALA A 31 13.38 2.36 9.18
C ALA A 31 13.21 2.10 10.69
N LYS A 32 14.03 1.22 11.25
CA LYS A 32 14.03 0.91 12.68
C LYS A 32 15.30 1.42 13.33
N ILE A 33 15.15 2.39 14.22
CA ILE A 33 16.23 2.97 15.03
C ILE A 33 16.07 2.47 16.46
N MET A 34 16.74 1.36 16.77
CA MET A 34 16.77 0.77 18.12
C MET A 34 15.34 0.44 18.63
N PHE A 35 14.73 1.29 19.47
CA PHE A 35 13.36 1.15 19.99
C PHE A 35 12.30 1.88 19.16
N PHE A 36 12.70 2.82 18.30
CA PHE A 36 11.79 3.60 17.49
C PHE A 36 11.75 3.07 16.07
N PHE A 37 10.62 3.23 15.40
CA PHE A 37 10.51 3.01 13.97
C PHE A 37 9.81 4.18 13.31
N ALA A 38 10.26 4.50 12.10
CA ALA A 38 9.58 5.39 11.19
C ALA A 38 9.27 4.59 9.93
N ALA A 39 8.03 4.61 9.50
CA ALA A 39 7.59 4.03 8.26
C ALA A 39 6.94 5.11 7.40
N VAL A 40 7.15 4.99 6.10
CA VAL A 40 6.49 5.80 5.09
C VAL A 40 6.06 4.87 3.98
N GLY A 41 4.86 5.08 3.46
CA GLY A 41 4.35 4.28 2.37
C GLY A 41 3.43 5.06 1.47
N TYR A 42 3.24 4.51 0.29
CA TYR A 42 2.30 4.99 -0.69
C TYR A 42 1.38 3.84 -1.04
N ARG A 43 0.07 4.08 -0.95
CA ARG A 43 -0.95 3.15 -1.42
C ARG A 43 -1.59 3.74 -2.66
N TYR A 44 -1.72 2.90 -3.68
CA TYR A 44 -2.43 3.19 -4.90
C TYR A 44 -3.46 2.09 -5.12
N ASP A 45 -4.72 2.41 -4.87
CA ASP A 45 -5.84 1.49 -5.07
C ASP A 45 -6.67 1.97 -6.27
N LYS A 46 -6.81 1.11 -7.28
CA LYS A 46 -7.61 1.39 -8.46
C LYS A 46 -8.73 0.36 -8.54
N ILE A 47 -9.93 0.84 -8.28
CA ILE A 47 -11.16 0.08 -8.41
C ILE A 47 -11.75 0.39 -9.78
N ALA A 48 -11.57 -0.50 -10.75
CA ALA A 48 -12.26 -0.41 -12.03
C ALA A 48 -13.54 -1.25 -11.94
N LEU A 49 -14.63 -0.57 -11.58
CA LEU A 49 -15.99 -1.12 -11.67
C LEU A 49 -16.52 -0.88 -13.10
N ASP A 50 -16.26 -1.80 -14.01
CA ASP A 50 -16.86 -1.77 -15.35
C ASP A 50 -18.24 -2.45 -15.27
N THR A 51 -19.25 -1.70 -14.87
CA THR A 51 -20.66 -2.13 -14.93
C THR A 51 -21.43 -1.11 -15.75
N LYS A 52 -21.58 -1.45 -17.04
CA LYS A 52 -22.50 -1.04 -18.13
C LYS A 52 -23.30 0.29 -18.12
N ASP A 53 -23.16 1.17 -17.14
CA ASP A 53 -23.89 2.44 -17.03
C ASP A 53 -23.29 3.42 -16.00
N ILE A 54 -22.39 2.98 -15.10
CA ILE A 54 -21.79 3.82 -14.05
C ILE A 54 -20.25 3.72 -14.11
N ASP A 55 -19.59 4.74 -14.68
CA ASP A 55 -18.13 4.90 -14.58
C ASP A 55 -17.78 5.44 -13.19
N MET A 56 -17.57 4.53 -12.24
CA MET A 56 -17.03 4.87 -10.92
C MET A 56 -15.54 4.52 -10.87
N ASN A 57 -14.70 5.36 -11.48
CA ASN A 57 -13.25 5.32 -11.26
C ASN A 57 -12.92 5.90 -9.88
N THR A 58 -13.15 5.12 -8.82
CA THR A 58 -12.64 5.43 -7.49
C THR A 58 -11.16 5.03 -7.44
N LYS A 59 -10.29 6.04 -7.52
CA LYS A 59 -8.86 5.90 -7.23
C LYS A 59 -8.63 6.32 -5.78
N PHE A 60 -8.18 5.38 -4.97
CA PHE A 60 -7.74 5.64 -3.61
C PHE A 60 -6.21 5.69 -3.61
N ASP A 61 -5.66 6.88 -3.87
CA ASP A 61 -4.24 7.14 -3.72
C ASP A 61 -3.96 7.93 -2.45
N GLY A 62 -2.92 7.53 -1.72
CA GLY A 62 -2.59 8.14 -0.45
C GLY A 62 -1.19 7.81 0.00
N ILE A 63 -0.46 8.85 0.41
CA ILE A 63 0.75 8.72 1.21
C ILE A 63 0.37 8.54 2.67
N PHE A 64 1.02 7.61 3.35
CA PHE A 64 0.91 7.45 4.79
C PHE A 64 2.30 7.43 5.41
N ALA A 65 2.42 8.01 6.60
CA ALA A 65 3.63 7.97 7.39
C ALA A 65 3.24 7.59 8.81
N GLU A 66 4.00 6.66 9.39
CA GLU A 66 3.78 6.11 10.72
C GLU A 66 5.08 6.23 11.50
N VAL A 67 5.02 6.75 12.73
CA VAL A 67 6.15 6.73 13.66
C VAL A 67 5.69 6.08 14.95
N GLY A 68 6.51 5.19 15.50
CA GLY A 68 6.12 4.43 16.69
C GLY A 68 7.32 3.93 17.48
N CYS A 69 7.03 3.40 18.66
CA CYS A 69 7.99 2.73 19.53
C CYS A 69 7.62 1.25 19.64
N GLN A 70 8.58 0.35 19.46
CA GLN A 70 8.39 -1.08 19.57
C GLN A 70 9.31 -1.59 20.69
N PHE A 71 8.70 -2.07 21.78
CA PHE A 71 9.37 -2.54 23.00
C PHE A 71 9.46 -4.08 23.01
#